data_AF-A0A6P0XAZ2-F1
#
_entry.id   AF-A0A6P0XAZ2-F1
#
_cell.length_a   1.000
_cell.length_b   1.000
_cell.length_c   1.000
_cell.angle_alpha   90.00
_cell.angle_beta   90.00
_cell.angle_gamma   90.00
#
_symmetry.space_group_name_H-M   'P 1'
#
loop_
_entity.id
_entity.type
_entity.pdbx_description
1 polymer ?
#
loop_
_entity_poly.entity_id
_entity_poly.type
_entity_poly.pdbx_seq_one_letter_code
_entity_poly.pdbx_strand_id
1 'polypeptide(L)'
;MFTGTQATTTHPTLALGSRGEDVAYLQRRLNFLISASLKVDGRFGPATEKAVKKFQESSGFLDDEIDGIVGPQTWRELELIDV
;
A
#
# COMPACT_ATOMS: atom_id res chain seq x y z
N MET A 1 -19.32 -12.15 -22.42
CA MET A 1 -18.71 -12.65 -21.17
C MET A 1 -17.36 -11.97 -21.07
N PHE A 2 -17.17 -11.03 -20.14
CA PHE A 2 -15.87 -10.37 -19.97
C PHE A 2 -14.97 -11.29 -19.15
N THR A 3 -14.04 -11.97 -19.81
CA THR A 3 -12.97 -12.72 -19.16
C THR A 3 -12.03 -11.74 -18.49
N GLY A 4 -12.03 -11.75 -17.15
CA GLY A 4 -11.09 -10.98 -16.34
C GLY A 4 -9.66 -11.40 -16.63
N THR A 5 -8.82 -10.41 -16.97
CA THR A 5 -7.37 -10.54 -16.90
C THR A 5 -6.92 -9.41 -15.99
N GLN A 6 -6.95 -9.62 -14.67
CA GLN A 6 -6.22 -8.72 -13.78
C GLN A 6 -4.75 -8.89 -14.14
N ALA A 7 -4.16 -7.87 -14.77
CA ALA A 7 -2.73 -7.86 -15.03
C ALA A 7 -2.04 -8.15 -13.70
N THR A 8 -1.19 -9.18 -13.64
CA THR A 8 -0.39 -9.48 -12.47
C THR A 8 0.71 -8.42 -12.35
N THR A 9 0.37 -7.20 -11.97
CA THR A 9 1.36 -6.22 -11.49
C THR A 9 1.88 -6.73 -10.17
N THR A 10 2.87 -7.62 -10.22
CA THR A 10 3.56 -8.07 -9.02
C THR A 10 4.38 -6.91 -8.48
N HIS A 11 3.79 -6.12 -7.60
CA HIS A 11 4.50 -5.09 -6.88
C HIS A 11 5.55 -5.71 -5.94
N PRO A 12 6.74 -5.11 -5.80
CA PRO A 12 7.74 -5.60 -4.87
C PRO A 12 7.30 -5.39 -3.42
N THR A 13 7.91 -6.14 -2.50
CA THR A 13 7.77 -5.85 -1.07
C THR A 13 8.38 -4.48 -0.77
N LEU A 14 7.59 -3.57 -0.22
CA LEU A 14 8.06 -2.24 0.20
C LEU A 14 8.16 -2.14 1.72
N ALA A 15 9.22 -1.51 2.21
CA ALA A 15 9.42 -1.24 3.62
C ALA A 15 10.22 0.07 3.81
N LEU A 16 10.49 0.44 5.05
CA LEU A 16 11.31 1.62 5.37
C LEU A 16 12.63 1.60 4.58
N GLY A 17 12.89 2.69 3.85
CA GLY A 17 14.07 2.83 3.00
C GLY A 17 13.85 2.47 1.52
N SER A 18 12.77 1.75 1.17
CA SER A 18 12.38 1.49 -0.22
C SER A 18 12.16 2.79 -1.00
N ARG A 19 12.43 2.76 -2.31
CA ARG A 19 12.27 3.91 -3.20
C ARG A 19 11.82 3.48 -4.59
N GLY A 20 11.17 4.39 -5.31
CA GLY A 20 10.80 4.19 -6.72
C GLY A 20 9.32 4.43 -6.99
N GLU A 21 8.88 4.03 -8.18
CA GLU A 21 7.52 4.27 -8.65
C GLU A 21 6.47 3.51 -7.85
N ASP A 22 6.76 2.29 -7.40
CA ASP A 22 5.87 1.51 -6.53
C ASP A 22 5.60 2.23 -5.20
N VAL A 23 6.62 2.88 -4.63
CA VAL A 23 6.44 3.68 -3.41
C VAL A 23 5.59 4.91 -3.69
N ALA A 24 5.79 5.58 -4.82
CA ALA A 24 4.96 6.72 -5.20
C ALA A 24 3.49 6.28 -5.44
N TYR A 25 3.29 5.10 -6.02
CA TYR A 25 1.97 4.50 -6.20
C TYR A 25 1.31 4.20 -4.87
N LEU A 26 2.02 3.52 -3.96
CA LEU A 26 1.59 3.28 -2.58
C LEU A 26 1.17 4.59 -1.88
N GLN A 27 2.01 5.63 -1.94
CA GLN A 27 1.72 6.92 -1.31
C GLN A 27 0.44 7.57 -1.86
N ARG A 28 0.22 7.51 -3.19
CA ARG A 28 -1.04 7.99 -3.81
C ARG A 28 -2.23 7.21 -3.28
N ARG A 29 -2.11 5.88 -3.19
CA ARG A 29 -3.20 5.02 -2.76
C ARG A 29 -3.55 5.23 -1.29
N LEU A 30 -2.56 5.32 -0.41
CA LEU A 30 -2.76 5.65 1.00
C LEU A 30 -3.39 7.04 1.19
N ASN A 31 -2.99 8.03 0.39
CA ASN A 31 -3.64 9.35 0.42
C ASN A 31 -5.10 9.29 0.00
N PHE A 32 -5.42 8.49 -1.02
CA PHE A 32 -6.77 8.34 -1.51
C PHE A 32 -7.67 7.58 -0.53
N LEU A 33 -7.20 6.44 -0.01
CA LEU A 33 -8.01 5.52 0.80
C LEU A 33 -8.22 6.01 2.23
N ILE A 34 -7.17 6.55 2.86
CA ILE A 34 -7.20 6.89 4.30
C ILE A 34 -6.85 8.36 4.58
N SER A 35 -6.79 9.21 3.54
CA SER A 35 -6.42 10.63 3.68
C SER A 35 -5.08 10.84 4.40
N ALA A 36 -4.09 9.97 4.14
CA ALA A 36 -2.82 9.93 4.85
C ALA A 36 -1.98 11.23 4.78
N SER A 37 -2.30 12.16 3.87
CA SER A 37 -1.62 13.45 3.71
C SER A 37 -0.10 13.33 3.48
N LEU A 38 0.34 12.26 2.83
CA LEU A 38 1.72 12.00 2.47
C LEU A 38 2.14 12.85 1.27
N LYS A 39 3.41 13.23 1.25
CA LYS A 39 4.06 13.67 0.02
C LYS A 39 4.28 12.46 -0.89
N VAL A 40 3.90 12.58 -2.16
CA VAL A 40 4.15 11.56 -3.18
C VAL A 40 5.53 11.81 -3.79
N ASP A 41 6.58 11.34 -3.13
CA ASP A 41 7.98 11.55 -3.51
C ASP A 41 8.72 10.25 -3.87
N GLY A 42 8.04 9.10 -3.81
CA GLY A 42 8.61 7.80 -4.10
C GLY A 42 9.65 7.35 -3.08
N ARG A 43 9.61 7.87 -1.85
CA ARG A 43 10.51 7.49 -0.75
C ARG A 43 9.72 6.96 0.44
N PHE A 44 9.99 5.70 0.80
CA PHE A 44 9.31 5.06 1.90
C PHE A 44 10.00 5.47 3.20
N GLY A 45 9.55 6.59 3.77
CA GLY A 45 10.03 7.12 5.04
C GLY A 45 9.11 6.77 6.22
N PRO A 46 9.42 7.25 7.43
CA PRO A 46 8.64 6.98 8.64
C PRO A 46 7.16 7.42 8.53
N ALA A 47 6.89 8.48 7.77
CA ALA A 47 5.52 8.93 7.52
C ALA A 47 4.74 7.90 6.67
N THR A 48 5.36 7.35 5.63
CA THR A 48 4.76 6.30 4.78
C THR A 48 4.54 5.03 5.58
N GLU A 49 5.52 4.60 6.39
CA GLU A 49 5.39 3.44 7.27
C GLU A 49 4.19 3.58 8.23
N LYS A 50 4.05 4.75 8.88
CA LYS A 50 2.93 5.02 9.78
C LYS A 50 1.58 4.96 9.05
N ALA A 51 1.53 5.44 7.81
CA ALA A 51 0.33 5.36 7.00
C ALA A 51 0.00 3.92 6.55
N VAL A 52 1.01 3.11 6.25
CA VAL A 52 0.83 1.68 5.96
C VAL A 52 0.25 0.94 7.16
N LYS A 53 0.81 1.16 8.36
CA LYS A 53 0.29 0.53 9.59
C LYS A 53 -1.17 0.91 9.86
N LYS A 54 -1.50 2.19 9.71
CA LYS A 54 -2.90 2.66 9.81
C LYS A 54 -3.82 2.03 8.77
N PHE A 55 -3.33 1.84 7.55
CA PHE A 55 -4.10 1.18 6.50
C PHE A 55 -4.34 -0.30 6.87
N GLN A 56 -3.29 -1.02 7.27
CA GLN A 56 -3.39 -2.41 7.76
C GLN A 56 -4.38 -2.51 8.94
N GLU A 57 -4.30 -1.62 9.93
CA GLU A 57 -5.29 -1.53 11.02
C GLU A 57 -6.73 -1.35 10.49
N SER A 58 -6.92 -0.44 9.52
CA SER A 58 -8.25 -0.15 8.97
C SER A 58 -8.82 -1.25 8.06
N SER A 59 -7.95 -2.07 7.47
CA SER A 59 -8.33 -3.18 6.59
C SER A 59 -8.65 -4.47 7.35
N GLY A 60 -8.60 -4.45 8.70
CA GLY A 60 -8.97 -5.59 9.52
C GLY A 60 -7.91 -6.71 9.57
N PHE A 61 -6.65 -6.37 9.30
CA PHE A 61 -5.52 -7.26 9.57
C PHE A 61 -5.45 -7.56 11.09
N LEU A 62 -5.01 -8.77 11.46
CA LEU A 62 -4.78 -9.12 12.86
C LEU A 62 -3.59 -8.33 13.42
N ASP A 63 -3.51 -8.14 14.74
CA ASP A 63 -2.47 -7.31 15.38
C ASP A 63 -1.03 -7.73 14.99
N ASP A 64 -0.80 -9.02 14.74
CA ASP A 64 0.49 -9.58 14.34
C ASP A 64 0.87 -9.31 12.87
N GLU A 65 -0.06 -8.82 12.05
CA GLU A 65 0.14 -8.52 10.62
C GLU A 65 0.34 -7.02 10.34
N ILE A 66 0.26 -6.16 11.37
CA ILE A 66 0.51 -4.71 11.28
C ILE A 66 2.02 -4.43 11.41
N ASP A 67 2.78 -4.93 10.45
CA ASP A 67 4.24 -4.84 10.43
C ASP A 67 4.76 -3.55 9.77
N GLY A 68 3.91 -2.81 9.06
CA GLY A 68 4.30 -1.65 8.26
C GLY A 68 5.04 -1.99 6.96
N ILE A 69 5.01 -3.26 6.56
CA ILE A 69 5.59 -3.78 5.32
C ILE A 69 4.47 -3.99 4.31
N VAL A 70 4.68 -3.52 3.08
CA VAL A 70 3.72 -3.72 1.99
C VAL A 70 4.12 -4.96 1.21
N GLY A 71 3.60 -6.10 1.65
CA GLY A 71 3.72 -7.39 0.97
C GLY A 71 2.55 -7.67 0.02
N PRO A 72 2.50 -8.86 -0.61
CA PRO A 72 1.46 -9.23 -1.57
C PRO A 72 0.03 -9.11 -1.04
N GLN A 73 -0.20 -9.41 0.25
CA GLN A 73 -1.51 -9.27 0.88
C GLN A 73 -1.92 -7.80 1.02
N THR A 74 -1.00 -6.94 1.48
CA THR A 74 -1.25 -5.49 1.57
C THR A 74 -1.48 -4.88 0.19
N TRP A 75 -0.73 -5.31 -0.83
CA TRP A 75 -0.96 -4.89 -2.21
C TRP A 75 -2.35 -5.27 -2.71
N ARG A 76 -2.75 -6.52 -2.46
CA ARG A 76 -4.08 -6.99 -2.82
C ARG A 76 -5.17 -6.15 -2.17
N GLU A 77 -5.06 -5.81 -0.89
CA GLU A 77 -6.06 -4.95 -0.23
C GLU A 77 -6.06 -3.52 -0.80
N LEU A 78 -4.90 -2.94 -1.11
CA LEU A 78 -4.80 -1.61 -1.73
C LEU A 78 -5.44 -1.56 -3.13
N GLU A 79 -5.38 -2.66 -3.88
CA GLU A 79 -5.92 -2.79 -5.23
C GLU A 79 -7.41 -3.18 -5.22
N LEU A 80 -7.84 -4.07 -4.32
CA LEU A 80 -9.24 -4.50 -4.21
C LEU A 80 -10.18 -3.35 -3.85
N ILE A 81 -9.68 -2.31 -3.17
CA ILE A 81 -10.46 -1.11 -2.85
C ILE A 81 -10.42 -0.15 -4.05
N ASP A 82 -10.97 -0.58 -5.19
CA ASP A 82 -11.32 0.30 -6.32
C ASP A 82 -12.74 0.83 -6.10
N VAL A 83 -12.85 2.12 -5.76
CA VAL A 83 -14.11 2.88 -5.63
C VAL A 83 -14.27 3.88 -6.76
#